data_AF-A0A3M1PZP1-F1
#
_entry.id   AF-A0A3M1PZP1-F1
#
_cell.length_a   1.000
_cell.length_b   1.000
_cell.length_c   1.000
_cell.angle_alpha   90.00
_cell.angle_beta   90.00
_cell.angle_gamma   90.00
#
_symmetry.space_group_name_H-M   'P 1'
#
loop_
_entity.id
_entity.type
_entity.pdbx_description
1 polymer ?
#
loop_
_entity_poly.entity_id
_entity_poly.type
_entity_poly.pdbx_seq_one_letter_code
_entity_poly.pdbx_strand_id
1 'polypeptide(L)'
;MKVEFRGRTLVVGIVIVGALLALRVASLGESDDPDLRRAVRIELLSRLGARTGEDLENLARPGGLTAEAARELLRRVDPTDIEIHALAVSRPLLSMASCEKVVVRVDFSLPEAEPQREYWRFEHCVGSGWRRAGRTGALSY
;
A
#
# COMPACT_ATOMS: atom_id res chain seq x y z
N MET A 1 -27.12 -14.60 -27.21
CA MET A 1 -27.74 -13.48 -26.48
C MET A 1 -26.93 -12.22 -26.73
N LYS A 2 -27.44 -11.31 -27.58
CA LYS A 2 -26.87 -9.95 -27.74
C LYS A 2 -27.45 -9.10 -26.62
N VAL A 3 -26.62 -8.69 -25.67
CA VAL A 3 -27.05 -7.74 -24.63
C VAL A 3 -27.06 -6.36 -25.26
N GLU A 4 -28.22 -5.91 -25.73
CA GLU A 4 -28.43 -4.52 -26.11
C GLU A 4 -28.43 -3.66 -24.85
N PHE A 5 -27.26 -3.15 -24.47
CA PHE A 5 -27.13 -2.17 -23.40
C PHE A 5 -27.77 -0.85 -23.87
N ARG A 6 -29.06 -0.68 -23.59
CA ARG A 6 -29.73 0.63 -23.67
C ARG A 6 -28.93 1.64 -22.83
N GLY A 7 -28.58 2.78 -23.42
CA GLY A 7 -27.71 3.79 -22.79
C GLY A 7 -28.13 4.23 -21.38
N ARG A 8 -29.43 4.20 -21.04
CA ARG A 8 -29.92 4.46 -19.66
C ARG A 8 -29.44 3.43 -18.65
N THR A 9 -29.37 2.15 -19.00
CA THR A 9 -28.91 1.09 -18.09
C THR A 9 -27.40 1.18 -17.85
N LEU A 10 -26.63 1.60 -18.87
CA LEU A 10 -25.20 1.85 -18.75
C LEU A 10 -24.91 3.05 -17.82
N VAL A 11 -25.64 4.16 -18.00
CA VAL A 11 -25.50 5.36 -17.15
C VAL A 11 -25.83 5.05 -15.69
N VAL A 12 -26.94 4.33 -15.44
CA VAL A 12 -27.31 3.91 -14.08
C VAL A 12 -26.23 2.99 -13.49
N GLY A 13 -25.69 2.05 -14.28
CA GLY A 13 -24.59 1.19 -13.84
C GLY A 13 -23.34 1.99 -13.44
N ILE A 14 -22.93 2.97 -14.25
CA ILE A 14 -21.79 3.84 -13.97
C ILE A 14 -22.02 4.66 -12.70
N VAL A 15 -23.23 5.21 -12.52
CA VAL A 15 -23.58 6.00 -11.32
C VAL A 15 -23.52 5.13 -10.07
N ILE A 16 -24.04 3.90 -10.11
CA ILE A 16 -23.99 2.97 -8.97
C ILE A 16 -22.54 2.59 -8.66
N VAL A 17 -21.74 2.24 -9.67
CA VAL A 17 -20.32 1.91 -9.48
C VAL A 17 -19.54 3.10 -8.93
N GLY A 18 -19.79 4.30 -9.46
CA GLY A 18 -19.18 5.54 -8.99
C GLY A 18 -19.55 5.87 -7.54
N ALA A 19 -20.83 5.72 -7.17
CA ALA A 19 -21.29 5.90 -5.80
C ALA A 19 -20.68 4.87 -4.84
N LEU A 20 -20.55 3.61 -5.24
CA LEU A 20 -19.91 2.56 -4.44
C LEU A 20 -18.42 2.82 -4.24
N LEU A 21 -17.73 3.30 -5.27
CA LEU A 21 -16.33 3.75 -5.17
C LEU A 21 -16.20 4.95 -4.24
N ALA A 22 -17.08 5.95 -4.37
CA ALA A 22 -17.09 7.12 -3.51
C ALA A 22 -17.35 6.75 -2.04
N LEU A 23 -18.31 5.87 -1.76
CA LEU A 23 -18.56 5.35 -0.41
C LEU A 23 -17.35 4.59 0.16
N ARG A 24 -16.68 3.77 -0.66
CA ARG A 24 -15.47 3.03 -0.27
C ARG A 24 -14.31 3.95 0.13
N VAL A 25 -14.18 5.10 -0.53
CA VAL A 25 -13.14 6.09 -0.23
C VAL A 25 -13.55 6.98 0.95
N ALA A 26 -14.82 7.37 1.02
CA ALA A 26 -15.36 8.15 2.13
C ALA A 26 -15.37 7.35 3.46
N SER A 27 -15.40 6.02 3.41
CA SER A 27 -15.33 5.15 4.59
C SER A 27 -13.90 4.85 5.07
N LEU A 28 -12.89 5.55 4.53
CA LEU A 28 -11.52 5.52 5.05
C LEU A 28 -11.49 6.24 6.40
N GLY A 29 -11.56 5.47 7.48
CA GLY A 29 -11.33 5.95 8.84
C GLY A 29 -9.85 5.87 9.19
N GLU A 30 -9.35 6.85 9.92
CA GLU A 30 -8.00 6.80 10.50
C GLU A 30 -7.87 5.58 11.43
N SER A 31 -6.71 4.91 11.36
CA SER A 31 -6.50 3.64 12.04
C SER A 31 -5.16 3.64 12.78
N ASP A 32 -5.26 3.62 14.11
CA ASP A 32 -4.12 3.50 15.03
C ASP A 32 -3.79 2.05 15.41
N ASP A 33 -4.31 1.07 14.66
CA ASP A 33 -4.02 -0.35 14.89
C ASP A 33 -2.50 -0.63 14.82
N PRO A 34 -1.87 -1.06 15.93
CA PRO A 34 -0.43 -1.29 15.98
C PRO A 34 0.02 -2.49 15.13
N ASP A 35 -0.85 -3.48 14.94
CA ASP A 35 -0.54 -4.65 14.12
C ASP A 35 -0.61 -4.30 12.63
N LEU A 36 -1.54 -3.43 12.23
CA LEU A 36 -1.56 -2.86 10.89
C LEU A 36 -0.29 -2.04 10.63
N ARG A 37 0.09 -1.16 11.56
CA ARG A 37 1.30 -0.35 11.45
C ARG A 37 2.55 -1.22 11.32
N ARG A 38 2.64 -2.32 12.09
CA ARG A 38 3.73 -3.29 11.99
C ARG A 38 3.74 -3.98 10.62
N ALA A 39 2.59 -4.44 10.14
CA ALA A 39 2.49 -5.09 8.83
C ALA A 39 2.89 -4.14 7.68
N VAL A 40 2.46 -2.88 7.73
CA VAL A 40 2.87 -1.85 6.78
C VAL A 40 4.38 -1.60 6.84
N ARG A 41 4.96 -1.50 8.03
CA ARG A 41 6.40 -1.30 8.20
C ARG A 41 7.22 -2.44 7.59
N ILE A 42 6.83 -3.70 7.82
CA ILE A 42 7.49 -4.87 7.22
C ILE A 42 7.50 -4.78 5.70
N GLU A 43 6.38 -4.36 5.10
CA GLU A 43 6.26 -4.19 3.66
C GLU A 43 7.13 -3.05 3.11
N LEU A 44 7.23 -1.92 3.83
CA LEU A 44 8.13 -0.82 3.47
C LEU A 44 9.60 -1.26 3.55
N LEU A 45 9.97 -2.01 4.58
CA LEU A 45 11.32 -2.56 4.74
C LEU A 45 11.69 -3.52 3.63
N SER A 46 10.76 -4.41 3.26
CA SER A 46 10.98 -5.34 2.14
C SER A 46 11.24 -4.60 0.83
N ARG A 47 10.49 -3.53 0.55
CA ARG A 47 10.72 -2.68 -0.64
C ARG A 47 12.06 -1.95 -0.59
N LEU A 48 12.41 -1.43 0.58
CA LEU A 48 13.66 -0.70 0.75
C LEU A 48 14.84 -1.65 0.55
N GLY A 49 14.79 -2.84 1.15
CA GLY A 49 15.78 -3.89 0.92
C GLY A 49 15.88 -4.33 -0.54
N ALA A 50 14.75 -4.44 -1.27
CA ALA A 50 14.78 -4.76 -2.69
C ALA A 50 15.47 -3.68 -3.54
N ARG A 51 15.16 -2.40 -3.31
CA ARG A 51 15.83 -1.27 -3.99
C ARG A 51 17.32 -1.24 -3.69
N THR A 52 17.71 -1.41 -2.43
CA THR A 52 19.14 -1.43 -2.06
C THR A 52 19.85 -2.65 -2.63
N GLY A 53 19.18 -3.79 -2.76
CA GLY A 53 19.70 -4.95 -3.48
C GLY A 53 20.03 -4.64 -4.94
N GLU A 54 19.11 -3.96 -5.64
CA GLU A 54 19.33 -3.50 -7.03
C GLU A 54 20.47 -2.48 -7.11
N ASP A 55 20.55 -1.52 -6.19
CA ASP A 55 21.62 -0.53 -6.13
C ASP A 55 22.99 -1.19 -5.88
N LEU A 56 23.04 -2.17 -4.97
CA LEU A 56 24.23 -2.97 -4.69
C LEU A 56 24.68 -3.77 -5.91
N GLU A 57 23.76 -4.41 -6.63
CA GLU A 57 24.08 -5.16 -7.85
C GLU A 57 24.62 -4.25 -8.95
N ASN A 58 24.08 -3.03 -9.07
CA ASN A 58 24.58 -2.03 -10.01
C ASN A 58 25.98 -1.50 -9.63
N LEU A 59 26.26 -1.33 -8.33
CA LEU A 59 27.57 -0.89 -7.83
C LEU A 59 28.62 -2.01 -7.80
N ALA A 60 28.20 -3.28 -7.70
CA ALA A 60 29.08 -4.45 -7.76
C ALA A 60 29.65 -4.72 -9.17
N ARG A 61 29.22 -3.96 -10.19
CA ARG A 61 29.89 -3.97 -11.50
C ARG A 61 31.36 -3.54 -11.37
N PRO A 62 32.26 -4.05 -12.23
CA PRO A 62 33.70 -3.80 -12.09
C PRO A 62 34.02 -2.30 -12.03
N GLY A 63 34.56 -1.85 -10.89
CA GLY A 63 34.97 -0.46 -10.65
C GLY A 63 34.03 0.41 -9.80
N GLY A 64 32.87 -0.09 -9.35
CA GLY A 64 31.86 0.72 -8.64
C GLY A 64 31.77 0.54 -7.12
N LEU A 65 32.27 -0.55 -6.55
CA LEU A 65 32.07 -0.88 -5.13
C LEU A 65 33.22 -0.31 -4.27
N THR A 66 33.07 0.92 -3.79
CA THR A 66 33.95 1.52 -2.77
C THR A 66 33.42 1.26 -1.36
N ALA A 67 34.29 1.30 -0.35
CA ALA A 67 33.89 1.16 1.04
C ALA A 67 32.93 2.30 1.48
N GLU A 68 33.11 3.49 0.91
CA GLU A 68 32.24 4.65 1.10
C GLU A 68 30.85 4.43 0.49
N ALA A 69 30.77 3.90 -0.72
CA ALA A 69 29.49 3.59 -1.37
C ALA A 69 28.70 2.51 -0.60
N ALA A 70 29.38 1.49 -0.09
CA ALA A 70 28.77 0.45 0.74
C ALA A 70 28.24 1.01 2.08
N ARG A 71 29.00 1.90 2.73
CA ARG A 71 28.55 2.56 3.97
C ARG A 71 27.35 3.47 3.74
N GLU A 72 27.33 4.23 2.66
CA GLU A 72 26.21 5.12 2.33
C GLU A 72 24.94 4.33 2.00
N LEU A 73 25.07 3.18 1.31
CA LEU A 73 23.94 2.28 1.10
C LEU A 73 23.41 1.68 2.41
N LEU A 74 24.30 1.26 3.32
CA LEU A 74 23.88 0.73 4.61
C LEU A 74 23.18 1.80 5.48
N ARG A 75 23.63 3.05 5.39
CA ARG A 75 22.98 4.19 6.08
C ARG A 75 21.54 4.40 5.58
N ARG A 76 21.29 4.23 4.28
CA ARG A 76 19.96 4.37 3.67
C ARG A 76 18.99 3.22 4.01
N VAL A 77 19.49 2.12 4.57
CA VAL A 77 18.71 0.93 4.92
C VAL A 77 18.28 0.91 6.38
N ASP A 78 18.53 1.98 7.14
CA ASP A 78 18.12 1.99 8.53
C ASP A 78 16.58 1.89 8.65
N PRO A 79 16.05 0.81 9.26
CA PRO A 79 14.62 0.63 9.44
C PRO A 79 13.97 1.73 10.29
N THR A 80 14.77 2.50 11.03
CA THR A 80 14.30 3.62 11.85
C THR A 80 13.99 4.87 11.03
N ASP A 81 14.56 5.00 9.83
CA ASP A 81 14.38 6.16 8.96
C ASP A 81 13.09 6.09 8.10
N ILE A 82 12.30 5.02 8.23
CA ILE A 82 10.97 4.92 7.61
C ILE A 82 9.92 5.56 8.50
N GLU A 83 9.41 6.72 8.07
CA GLU A 83 8.31 7.38 8.76
C GLU A 83 6.95 6.99 8.16
N ILE A 84 6.04 6.52 9.01
CA ILE A 84 4.64 6.27 8.67
C ILE A 84 3.81 7.39 9.29
N HIS A 85 3.42 8.37 8.48
CA HIS A 85 2.70 9.56 8.93
C HIS A 85 1.26 9.23 9.32
N ALA A 86 0.53 8.52 8.46
CA ALA A 86 -0.86 8.19 8.69
C ALA A 86 -1.27 6.87 8.03
N LEU A 87 -2.21 6.18 8.66
CA LEU A 87 -2.85 4.98 8.13
C LEU A 87 -4.37 5.18 8.18
N ALA A 88 -5.05 4.92 7.06
CA ALA A 88 -6.50 4.89 7.03
C ALA A 88 -7.01 3.60 6.40
N VAL A 89 -8.04 2.99 6.97
CA VAL A 89 -8.57 1.70 6.55
C VAL A 89 -9.99 1.88 6.06
N SER A 90 -10.31 1.28 4.91
CA SER A 90 -11.69 1.23 4.42
C SER A 90 -12.45 0.25 5.29
N ARG A 91 -13.23 0.73 6.26
CA ARG A 91 -14.11 -0.15 7.04
C ARG A 91 -15.36 -0.45 6.22
N PRO A 92 -15.68 -1.72 5.90
CA PRO A 92 -16.99 -2.06 5.36
C PRO A 92 -18.03 -1.83 6.46
N LEU A 93 -19.07 -1.03 6.18
CA LEU A 93 -20.11 -0.71 7.18
C LEU A 93 -20.92 -1.92 7.66
N LEU A 94 -20.83 -3.07 6.97
CA LEU A 94 -21.62 -4.28 7.20
C LEU A 94 -20.74 -5.53 7.07
N SER A 95 -19.72 -5.60 7.92
CA SER A 95 -18.74 -6.68 7.90
C SER A 95 -19.05 -7.71 8.99
N MET A 96 -19.45 -8.91 8.56
CA MET A 96 -19.73 -10.07 9.43
C MET A 96 -18.76 -11.23 9.19
N ALA A 97 -17.69 -11.00 8.42
CA ALA A 97 -16.78 -12.06 8.01
C ALA A 97 -15.61 -12.17 8.99
N SER A 98 -15.15 -13.40 9.25
CA SER A 98 -13.95 -13.64 10.05
C SER A 98 -12.65 -13.19 9.38
N CYS A 99 -12.69 -12.98 8.05
CA CYS A 99 -11.59 -12.50 7.21
C CYS A 99 -12.10 -11.48 6.20
N GLU A 100 -11.43 -10.34 6.10
CA GLU A 100 -11.94 -9.18 5.37
C GLU A 100 -10.88 -8.51 4.52
N LYS A 101 -11.22 -8.27 3.24
CA LYS A 101 -10.35 -7.55 2.31
C LYS A 101 -10.65 -6.05 2.35
N VAL A 102 -9.69 -5.30 2.87
CA VAL A 102 -9.78 -3.85 3.05
C VAL A 102 -8.70 -3.12 2.24
N VAL A 103 -8.98 -1.87 1.92
CA VAL A 103 -8.00 -0.96 1.35
C VAL A 103 -7.42 -0.13 2.47
N VAL A 104 -6.09 -0.05 2.53
CA VAL A 104 -5.34 0.76 3.48
C VAL A 104 -4.65 1.88 2.73
N ARG A 105 -4.98 3.13 3.06
CA ARG A 105 -4.19 4.29 2.67
C ARG A 105 -2.98 4.36 3.59
N VAL A 106 -1.79 4.38 3.01
CA VAL A 106 -0.52 4.49 3.70
C VAL A 106 0.13 5.79 3.26
N ASP A 107 0.24 6.74 4.19
CA ASP A 107 0.99 7.97 4.01
C ASP A 107 2.35 7.79 4.71
N PHE A 108 3.44 7.75 3.93
CA PHE A 108 4.78 7.44 4.42
C PHE A 108 5.86 8.24 3.68
N SER A 109 7.02 8.41 4.30
CA SER A 109 8.24 8.87 3.64
C SER A 109 9.33 7.80 3.75
N LEU A 110 10.15 7.71 2.71
CA LEU A 110 11.38 6.93 2.73
C LEU A 110 12.55 7.88 2.99
N PRO A 111 13.71 7.36 3.42
CA PRO A 111 14.89 8.20 3.62
C PRO A 111 15.22 8.97 2.34
N GLU A 112 15.42 10.28 2.46
CA GLU A 112 15.75 11.17 1.33
C GLU A 112 14.68 11.24 0.23
N ALA A 113 13.43 10.80 0.49
CA ALA A 113 12.33 10.83 -0.47
C ALA A 113 11.17 11.72 -0.01
N GLU A 114 10.48 12.30 -0.98
CA GLU A 114 9.25 13.05 -0.73
C GLU A 114 8.15 12.15 -0.10
N PRO A 115 7.27 12.73 0.74
CA PRO A 115 6.11 12.02 1.28
C PRO A 115 5.27 11.42 0.17
N GLN A 116 4.92 10.15 0.33
CA GLN A 116 4.16 9.36 -0.61
C GLN A 116 2.87 8.87 0.01
N ARG A 117 1.81 8.85 -0.81
CA ARG A 117 0.51 8.28 -0.47
C ARG A 117 0.25 7.10 -1.38
N GLU A 118 0.10 5.92 -0.81
CA GLU A 118 -0.26 4.71 -1.55
C GLU A 118 -1.49 4.02 -0.97
N TYR A 119 -2.21 3.27 -1.81
CA TYR A 119 -3.36 2.47 -1.41
C TYR A 119 -3.06 0.98 -1.59
N TRP A 120 -3.00 0.24 -0.50
CA TRP A 120 -2.67 -1.19 -0.49
C TRP A 120 -3.90 -2.02 -0.14
N ARG A 121 -3.98 -3.23 -0.69
CA ARG A 121 -4.99 -4.19 -0.24
C ARG A 121 -4.41 -5.05 0.86
N PHE A 122 -5.12 -5.06 1.98
CA PHE A 122 -4.88 -5.98 3.07
C PHE A 122 -6.05 -6.93 3.24
N GLU A 123 -5.75 -8.09 3.79
CA GLU A 123 -6.71 -9.00 4.37
C GLU A 123 -6.49 -9.00 5.87
N HIS A 124 -7.56 -8.74 6.63
CA HIS A 124 -7.56 -8.81 8.09
C HIS A 124 -8.41 -9.99 8.52
N CYS A 125 -7.82 -10.95 9.22
CA CYS A 125 -8.52 -12.10 9.76
C CYS A 125 -8.48 -12.09 11.29
N VAL A 126 -9.63 -12.35 11.92
CA VAL A 126 -9.76 -12.51 13.37
C VAL A 126 -8.88 -13.70 13.80
N GLY A 127 -7.75 -13.41 14.43
CA GLY A 127 -6.78 -14.39 14.95
C GLY A 127 -5.50 -14.58 14.12
N SER A 128 -5.50 -14.29 12.81
CA SER A 128 -4.27 -14.37 11.98
C SER A 128 -3.69 -13.00 11.59
N GLY A 129 -4.38 -11.92 11.96
CA GLY A 129 -3.90 -10.55 11.86
C GLY A 129 -3.97 -9.98 10.44
N TRP A 130 -3.11 -9.00 10.18
CA TRP A 130 -3.03 -8.26 8.92
C TRP A 130 -2.07 -8.93 7.93
N ARG A 131 -2.54 -9.19 6.71
CA ARG A 131 -1.73 -9.74 5.62
C ARG A 131 -1.91 -8.91 4.36
N ARG A 132 -0.83 -8.62 3.65
CA ARG A 132 -0.92 -7.91 2.37
C ARG A 132 -1.46 -8.85 1.30
N ALA A 133 -2.57 -8.48 0.67
CA ALA A 133 -3.20 -9.25 -0.41
C ALA A 133 -2.78 -8.77 -1.82
N GLY A 134 -2.18 -7.58 -1.93
CA GLY A 134 -1.63 -7.06 -3.19
C GLY A 134 -1.68 -5.53 -3.30
N ARG A 135 -1.25 -4.99 -4.46
CA ARG A 135 -1.43 -3.57 -4.80
C ARG A 135 -2.77 -3.34 -5.49
N THR A 136 -3.40 -2.22 -5.18
CA THR A 136 -4.58 -1.72 -5.92
C THR A 136 -4.07 -0.90 -7.10
N GLY A 137 -4.05 -1.46 -8.32
CA GLY A 137 -3.65 -0.70 -9.53
C GLY A 137 -4.68 0.35 -9.97
N ALA A 138 -5.85 0.41 -9.32
CA ALA A 138 -6.96 1.28 -9.72
C ALA A 138 -7.02 2.62 -8.97
N LEU A 139 -6.11 2.88 -8.02
CA LEU A 139 -6.15 4.04 -7.11
C LEU A 139 -4.77 4.71 -6.93
N SER A 140 -3.90 4.67 -7.93
CA SER A 140 -2.72 5.56 -7.97
C SER A 140 -3.15 6.89 -8.57
N TYR A 141 -3.14 7.96 -7.76
CA TYR A 141 -3.27 9.35 -8.19
C TYR A 141 -1.89 9.96 -8.36
#